data_AF-A0A932DLE3-F1
#
_entry.id   AF-A0A932DLE3-F1
#
_cell.length_a   1.000
_cell.length_b   1.000
_cell.length_c   1.000
_cell.angle_alpha   90.00
_cell.angle_beta   90.00
_cell.angle_gamma   90.00
#
_symmetry.space_group_name_H-M   'P 1'
#
loop_
_entity.id
_entity.type
_entity.pdbx_description
1 polymer ?
#
loop_
_entity_poly.entity_id
_entity_poly.type
_entity_poly.pdbx_seq_one_letter_code
_entity_poly.pdbx_strand_id
1 'polypeptide(L)' 'MSIFQVPIGFALAALIGVLGYRRRALSRSGVAGAIVTGGLIFGFAGLSGAALLLTFFLSSSALSRFK' A
#
# COMPACT_ATOMS: atom_id res chain seq x y z
N MET A 1 5.55 -15.81 9.31
CA MET A 1 4.44 -14.87 9.55
C MET A 1 4.22 -14.78 11.05
N SER A 2 4.48 -13.62 11.67
CA SER A 2 4.09 -13.40 13.07
C SER A 2 2.63 -12.96 13.11
N ILE A 3 1.84 -13.45 14.06
CA ILE A 3 0.40 -13.13 14.14
C ILE A 3 0.11 -11.62 14.26
N PHE A 4 1.07 -10.85 14.79
CA PHE A 4 1.01 -9.39 14.89
C PHE A 4 1.17 -8.66 13.55
N GLN A 5 1.68 -9.33 12.51
CA GLN A 5 1.99 -8.72 11.22
C GLN A 5 0.72 -8.27 10.47
N VAL A 6 -0.35 -9.07 10.55
CA VAL A 6 -1.62 -8.77 9.89
C VAL A 6 -2.28 -7.49 10.43
N PRO A 7 -2.55 -7.35 11.74
CA PRO A 7 -3.16 -6.13 12.27
C PRO A 7 -2.26 -4.90 12.05
N ILE A 8 -0.93 -5.04 12.17
CA ILE A 8 0.01 -3.95 11.85
C ILE A 8 -0.09 -3.56 10.37
N GLY A 9 -0.19 -4.54 9.47
CA GLY A 9 -0.32 -4.29 8.04
C GLY A 9 -1.59 -3.50 7.68
N PHE A 10 -2.73 -3.87 8.26
CA PHE A 10 -3.98 -3.12 8.09
C PHE A 10 -3.90 -1.71 8.71
N ALA A 11 -3.25 -1.55 9.86
CA ALA A 11 -3.04 -0.24 10.48
C ALA A 11 -2.17 0.69 9.60
N LEU A 12 -1.09 0.16 9.03
CA LEU A 12 -0.24 0.89 8.07
C LEU A 12 -1.01 1.24 6.79
N ALA A 13 -1.78 0.30 6.25
CA ALA A 13 -2.61 0.54 5.07
C ALA A 13 -3.67 1.63 5.32
N ALA A 14 -4.31 1.63 6.49
CA ALA A 14 -5.24 2.68 6.89
C ALA A 14 -4.55 4.04 7.03
N LEU A 15 -3.36 4.09 7.64
CA LEU A 15 -2.58 5.33 7.75
C LEU A 15 -2.27 5.91 6.37
N ILE A 16 -1.79 5.08 5.43
CA ILE A 16 -1.47 5.51 4.06
C ILE A 16 -2.75 5.94 3.31
N GLY A 17 -3.83 5.17 3.42
CA GLY A 17 -5.12 5.50 2.80
C GLY A 17 -5.66 6.85 3.28
N VAL A 18 -5.63 7.10 4.60
CA VAL A 18 -6.06 8.38 5.20
C VAL A 18 -5.16 9.54 4.75
N LEU A 19 -3.84 9.34 4.70
CA LEU A 19 -2.91 10.35 4.17
C LEU A 19 -3.21 10.68 2.70
N GLY A 20 -3.47 9.67 1.89
CA GLY A 20 -3.86 9.85 0.48
C GLY A 20 -5.18 10.59 0.32
N TYR A 21 -6.17 10.31 1.17
CA TYR A 21 -7.43 11.07 1.20
C TYR A 21 -7.20 12.53 1.57
N ARG A 22 -6.39 12.80 2.62
CA ARG A 22 -6.04 14.17 3.04
C ARG A 22 -5.32 14.94 1.94
N ARG A 23 -4.50 14.27 1.13
CA ARG A 23 -3.80 14.86 -0.03
C ARG A 23 -4.68 14.96 -1.28
N ARG A 24 -5.97 14.60 -1.21
CA ARG A 24 -6.91 14.50 -2.34
C ARG A 24 -6.44 13.55 -3.46
N ALA A 25 -5.50 12.65 -3.15
CA ALA A 25 -5.01 11.63 -4.07
C ALA A 25 -5.97 10.43 -4.13
N LEU A 26 -6.74 10.18 -3.06
CA LEU A 26 -7.73 9.12 -2.99
C LEU A 26 -9.12 9.67 -2.66
N SER A 27 -10.15 9.06 -3.24
CA SER A 27 -11.55 9.20 -2.84
C SER A 27 -11.86 8.34 -1.61
N ARG A 28 -13.06 8.46 -1.02
CA ARG A 28 -13.48 7.60 0.10
C ARG A 28 -13.44 6.10 -0.25
N SER A 29 -13.89 5.74 -1.46
CA SER A 29 -13.78 4.36 -1.95
C SER A 29 -12.33 3.96 -2.20
N GLY A 30 -11.48 4.90 -2.62
CA GLY A 30 -10.03 4.71 -2.70
C GLY A 30 -9.41 4.34 -1.35
N VAL A 31 -9.80 5.01 -0.25
CA VAL A 31 -9.31 4.66 1.10
C VAL A 31 -9.67 3.22 1.46
N ALA A 32 -10.92 2.81 1.23
CA ALA A 32 -11.33 1.42 1.47
C ALA A 32 -10.51 0.44 0.62
N GLY A 33 -10.29 0.76 -0.66
CA GLY A 33 -9.43 -0.02 -1.55
C GLY A 33 -7.99 -0.12 -1.03
N ALA A 34 -7.41 0.98 -0.55
CA ALA A 34 -6.06 1.01 0.02
C ALA A 34 -5.95 0.19 1.31
N ILE A 35 -6.95 0.24 2.17
CA ILE A 35 -6.99 -0.57 3.41
C ILE A 35 -7.05 -2.05 3.08
N VAL A 36 -7.92 -2.46 2.15
CA VAL A 36 -8.08 -3.87 1.78
C VAL A 36 -6.83 -4.38 1.07
N THR A 37 -6.42 -3.74 -0.02
CA THR A 37 -5.28 -4.20 -0.83
C THR A 37 -3.95 -4.05 -0.09
N GLY A 38 -3.70 -2.88 0.51
CA GLY A 38 -2.50 -2.62 1.30
C GLY A 38 -2.44 -3.49 2.57
N GLY A 39 -3.58 -3.70 3.24
CA GLY A 39 -3.64 -4.55 4.44
C GLY A 39 -3.32 -6.01 4.11
N LEU A 40 -3.81 -6.53 2.97
CA LEU A 40 -3.44 -7.85 2.48
C LEU A 40 -1.94 -7.93 2.13
N ILE A 41 -1.40 -6.93 1.44
CA ILE A 41 0.03 -6.92 1.06
C ILE A 41 0.93 -6.81 2.31
N PHE A 42 0.75 -5.78 3.13
CA PHE A 42 1.58 -5.62 4.33
C PHE A 42 1.36 -6.75 5.35
N GLY A 43 0.13 -7.22 5.50
CA GLY A 43 -0.23 -8.25 6.47
C GLY A 43 0.31 -9.63 6.13
N PHE A 44 0.22 -10.04 4.86
CA PHE A 44 0.65 -11.38 4.43
C PHE A 44 2.07 -11.39 3.84
N ALA A 45 2.41 -10.41 3.00
CA ALA A 45 3.74 -10.32 2.36
C ALA A 45 4.77 -9.54 3.20
N GLY A 46 4.32 -8.80 4.21
CA GLY A 46 5.21 -8.05 5.10
C GLY A 46 5.82 -6.81 4.45
N LEU A 47 6.71 -6.15 5.20
CA LEU A 47 7.46 -4.99 4.71
C LEU A 47 8.31 -5.33 3.49
N SER A 48 8.98 -6.50 3.47
CA SER A 48 9.83 -6.91 2.35
C SER A 48 9.03 -7.13 1.06
N GLY A 49 7.88 -7.82 1.14
CA GLY A 49 7.01 -8.03 -0.02
C GLY A 49 6.37 -6.74 -0.51
N ALA A 50 5.95 -5.87 0.41
CA ALA A 50 5.44 -4.54 0.06
C ALA A 50 6.51 -3.66 -0.60
N ALA A 51 7.74 -3.65 -0.08
CA ALA A 51 8.86 -2.92 -0.66
C ALA A 51 9.18 -3.41 -2.07
N LEU A 52 9.21 -4.72 -2.29
CA LEU A 52 9.44 -5.31 -3.61
C LEU A 52 8.38 -4.87 -4.62
N LEU A 53 7.10 -4.94 -4.25
CA LEU A 53 6.00 -4.47 -5.10
C LEU A 53 6.10 -2.96 -5.38
N LEU A 54 6.35 -2.14 -4.36
CA LEU A 54 6.52 -0.70 -4.52
C LEU A 54 7.69 -0.39 -5.46
N THR A 55 8.86 -1.01 -5.25
CA THR A 55 10.03 -0.82 -6.11
C THR A 55 9.73 -1.23 -7.55
N PHE A 56 9.04 -2.36 -7.77
CA PHE A 56 8.62 -2.79 -9.09
C PHE A 56 7.70 -1.76 -9.76
N PHE A 57 6.63 -1.33 -9.08
CA PHE A 57 5.68 -0.36 -9.61
C PHE A 57 6.32 1.01 -9.88
N LEU A 58 7.14 1.52 -8.96
CA LEU A 58 7.85 2.80 -9.12
C LEU A 58 8.80 2.73 -10.31
N SER A 59 9.59 1.66 -10.43
CA SER A 59 10.53 1.48 -11.54
C SER A 59 9.80 1.39 -12.88
N SER A 60 8.71 0.61 -12.94
CA SER A 60 7.90 0.47 -14.16
C SER A 60 7.23 1.79 -14.55
N SER A 61 6.66 2.52 -13.59
CA SER A 61 6.02 3.83 -13.84
C SER A 61 7.03 4.87 -14.33
N ALA A 62 8.24 4.87 -13.77
CA ALA A 62 9.32 5.73 -14.22
C ALA A 62 9.69 5.42 -15.68
N LEU A 63 9.94 4.14 -16.00
CA LEU A 63 10.31 3.71 -17.35
C LEU A 63 9.22 4.06 -18.39
N SER A 64 7.94 3.90 -18.03
CA SER A 64 6.81 4.29 -18.89
C SER A 64 6.71 5.79 -19.15
N ARG A 65 7.30 6.63 -18.29
CA ARG A 65 7.33 8.09 -18.47
C ARG A 65 8.55 8.55 -19.28
N PHE A 66 9.58 7.70 -19.41
CA PHE A 66 10.79 7.98 -20.20
C PHE A 66 10.72 7.50 -21.65
N LYS A 67 9.76 6.64 -22.00
CA LYS A 67 9.39 6.35 -23.39
C LYS A 67 8.36 7.35 -23.89
#